data_AF-A0A1Y4W9P8-F1
#
_entry.id   AF-A0A1Y4W9P8-F1
#
_cell.length_a   1.000
_cell.length_b   1.000
_cell.length_c   1.000
_cell.angle_alpha   90.00
_cell.angle_beta   90.00
_cell.angle_gamma   90.00
#
_symmetry.space_group_name_H-M   'P 1'
#
loop_
_entity.id
_entity.type
_entity.pdbx_description
1 polymer ?
#
loop_
_entity_poly.entity_id
_entity_poly.type
_entity_poly.pdbx_seq_one_letter_code
_entity_poly.pdbx_strand_id
1 'polypeptide(L)' 'MRAKKFRTICGIVACAGLFLMLGAAGGSDTGTLDLREIFWMTLLGLGLFAGGCYLGGYIE' A
#
# COMPACT_ATOMS: atom_id res chain seq x y z
N MET A 1 -23.78 2.38 -10.53
CA MET A 1 -23.11 1.17 -9.95
C MET A 1 -21.61 1.07 -10.21
N ARG A 2 -21.07 1.47 -11.38
CA ARG A 2 -19.62 1.33 -11.69
C ARG A 2 -18.69 2.15 -10.78
N ALA A 3 -19.04 3.41 -10.46
CA ALA A 3 -18.23 4.26 -9.60
C ALA A 3 -18.06 3.68 -8.17
N LYS A 4 -19.11 3.04 -7.62
CA LYS A 4 -19.05 2.39 -6.31
C LYS A 4 -18.08 1.19 -6.30
N LYS A 5 -18.09 0.39 -7.38
CA LYS A 5 -17.14 -0.72 -7.56
C LYS A 5 -15.69 -0.22 -7.72
N PHE A 6 -15.50 0.86 -8.48
CA PHE A 6 -14.18 1.48 -8.68
C PHE A 6 -13.57 1.97 -7.36
N ARG A 7 -14.40 2.60 -6.52
CA ARG A 7 -14.02 3.06 -5.19
C ARG A 7 -13.61 1.92 -4.27
N THR A 8 -14.37 0.82 -4.28
CA THR A 8 -14.03 -0.40 -3.55
C THR A 8 -12.70 -1.01 -4.01
N ILE A 9 -12.44 -1.09 -5.32
CA ILE A 9 -11.17 -1.60 -5.85
C ILE A 9 -10.01 -0.71 -5.39
N CYS A 10 -10.18 0.61 -5.47
CA CYS A 10 -9.18 1.57 -4.97
C CYS A 10 -8.91 1.40 -3.46
N GLY A 11 -9.96 1.17 -2.67
CA GLY A 11 -9.81 0.85 -1.24
C GLY A 11 -9.08 -0.47 -0.98
N ILE A 12 -9.33 -1.51 -1.79
CA ILE A 12 -8.61 -2.80 -1.69
C ILE A 12 -7.13 -2.61 -2.04
N VAL A 13 -6.83 -1.85 -3.09
CA VAL A 13 -5.46 -1.51 -3.51
C VAL A 13 -4.75 -0.72 -2.42
N ALA A 14 -5.44 0.23 -1.79
CA ALA A 14 -4.87 0.98 -0.67
C ALA A 14 -4.57 0.04 0.52
N CYS A 15 -5.53 -0.80 0.94
CA CYS A 15 -5.30 -1.80 1.99
C CYS A 15 -4.12 -2.73 1.66
N ALA A 16 -3.99 -3.17 0.42
CA ALA A 16 -2.85 -4.00 -0.01
C ALA A 16 -1.51 -3.25 0.12
N GLY A 17 -1.46 -1.97 -0.24
CA GLY A 17 -0.28 -1.11 -0.04
C GLY A 17 0.09 -0.95 1.44
N LEU A 18 -0.91 -0.82 2.31
CA LEU A 18 -0.69 -0.74 3.77
C LEU A 18 -0.18 -2.07 4.35
N PHE A 19 -0.67 -3.20 3.85
CA PHE A 19 -0.18 -4.53 4.24
C PHE A 19 1.27 -4.75 3.81
N LEU A 20 1.66 -4.29 2.61
CA LEU A 20 3.05 -4.34 2.16
C LEU A 20 3.97 -3.51 3.06
N MET A 21 3.52 -2.34 3.50
CA MET A 21 4.24 -1.51 4.48
C MET A 21 4.45 -2.22 5.82
N LEU A 22 3.40 -2.86 6.35
CA LEU A 22 3.48 -3.64 7.59
C LEU A 22 4.41 -4.85 7.45
N GLY A 23 4.38 -5.53 6.31
CA GLY A 23 5.29 -6.63 6.00
C GLY A 23 6.75 -6.17 5.90
N ALA A 24 7.01 -5.00 5.30
CA ALA A 24 8.34 -4.41 5.25
C ALA A 24 8.86 -4.03 6.64
N ALA A 25 8.00 -3.46 7.50
CA ALA A 25 8.32 -3.16 8.89
C ALA A 25 8.67 -4.45 9.67
N GLY A 26 7.80 -5.45 9.66
CA GLY A 26 8.06 -6.72 10.34
C GLY A 26 9.29 -7.46 9.80
N GLY A 27 9.54 -7.39 8.49
CA GLY A 27 10.75 -7.92 7.87
C GLY A 27 12.03 -7.21 8.30
N SER A 28 11.93 -5.89 8.53
CA SER A 28 13.01 -5.09 9.10
C SER A 28 13.30 -5.47 10.55
N ASP A 29 12.27 -5.67 11.37
CA ASP A 29 12.42 -6.03 12.79
C ASP A 29 13.03 -7.43 12.97
N THR A 30 12.71 -8.35 12.06
CA THR A 30 13.21 -9.73 12.10
C THR A 30 14.60 -9.87 11.45
N GLY A 31 15.11 -8.81 10.80
CA GLY A 31 16.37 -8.83 10.05
C GLY A 31 16.35 -9.76 8.82
N THR A 32 15.16 -10.13 8.35
CA THR A 32 14.98 -11.07 7.22
C THR A 32 15.06 -10.38 5.87
N LEU A 33 14.81 -9.07 5.80
CA LEU A 33 14.93 -8.28 4.58
C LEU A 33 16.13 -7.34 4.64
N ASP A 34 16.81 -7.20 3.50
CA ASP A 34 17.85 -6.20 3.30
C ASP A 34 17.27 -4.78 3.27
N LEU A 35 18.06 -3.78 3.68
CA LEU A 35 17.67 -2.36 3.64
C LEU A 35 17.13 -1.94 2.27
N ARG A 36 17.69 -2.48 1.19
CA ARG A 36 17.22 -2.18 -0.17
C ARG A 36 15.82 -2.74 -0.43
N GLU A 37 15.56 -3.97 0.01
CA GLU A 37 14.26 -4.63 -0.14
C GLU A 37 13.19 -3.90 0.68
N ILE A 38 13.52 -3.53 1.93
CA ILE A 38 12.63 -2.75 2.80
C ILE A 38 12.29 -1.42 2.13
N PHE A 39 13.29 -0.70 1.59
CA PHE A 39 13.08 0.57 0.91
C PHE A 39 12.13 0.44 -0.28
N TRP A 40 12.35 -0.56 -1.15
CA TRP A 40 11.50 -0.78 -2.32
C TRP A 40 10.08 -1.22 -1.95
N MET A 41 9.92 -2.13 -0.98
CA MET A 41 8.60 -2.56 -0.51
C MET A 41 7.82 -1.43 0.14
N THR A 42 8.51 -0.60 0.93
CA THR A 42 7.95 0.60 1.55
C THR A 42 7.53 1.60 0.48
N LEU A 43 8.39 1.90 -0.49
CA LEU A 43 8.09 2.84 -1.57
C LEU A 43 6.89 2.39 -2.43
N LEU A 44 6.85 1.10 -2.79
CA LEU A 44 5.74 0.52 -3.55
C LEU A 44 4.45 0.49 -2.73
N GLY A 45 4.53 0.11 -1.46
CA GLY A 45 3.40 0.13 -0.53
C GLY A 45 2.81 1.53 -0.36
N LEU A 46 3.67 2.56 -0.27
CA LEU A 46 3.26 3.96 -0.15
C LEU A 46 2.56 4.42 -1.42
N GLY A 47 3.13 4.09 -2.59
CA GLY A 47 2.56 4.44 -3.89
C GLY A 47 1.19 3.80 -4.11
N LEU A 48 1.03 2.52 -3.76
CA LEU A 48 -0.27 1.84 -3.82
C LEU A 48 -1.29 2.41 -2.84
N PHE A 49 -0.86 2.72 -1.62
CA PHE A 49 -1.71 3.29 -0.58
C PHE A 49 -2.19 4.69 -0.95
N ALA A 50 -1.25 5.60 -1.24
CA ALA A 50 -1.55 6.98 -1.62
C ALA A 50 -2.32 7.04 -2.95
N GLY A 51 -1.90 6.27 -3.96
CA GLY A 51 -2.59 6.21 -5.25
C GLY A 51 -3.99 5.63 -5.15
N GLY A 52 -4.18 4.55 -4.38
CA GLY A 52 -5.49 3.96 -4.10
C GLY A 52 -6.41 4.91 -3.33
N CYS A 53 -5.89 5.61 -2.33
CA CYS A 53 -6.66 6.60 -1.60
C CYS A 53 -7.04 7.83 -2.47
N TYR A 54 -6.12 8.33 -3.30
CA TYR A 54 -6.35 9.48 -4.18
C TYR A 54 -7.36 9.14 -5.30
N LEU A 55 -7.13 8.05 -6.04
CA LEU A 55 -8.03 7.60 -7.12
C LEU A 55 -9.39 7.13 -6.58
N GLY A 56 -9.44 6.66 -5.34
CA GLY A 56 -10.67 6.29 -4.64
C GLY A 56 -11.43 7.47 -4.04
N GLY A 57 -10.89 8.71 -4.11
CA GLY A 57 -11.50 9.88 -3.46
C GLY A 57 -11.68 9.68 -1.95
N TYR A 58 -10.71 9.02 -1.32
CA TYR A 58 -10.59 8.89 0.14
C TYR A 58 -9.72 9.99 0.74
N ILE A 59 -8.83 10.56 -0.07
CA ILE A 59 -8.01 11.74 0.24
C ILE A 59 -8.34 12.76 -0.85
N GLU A 60 -8.76 13.96 -0.43
CA GLU A 60 -9.06 15.11 -1.29
C GLU A 60 -7.82 15.99 -1.47
#